data_AF-A0A850BNX3-F1
#
_entry.id   AF-A0A850BNX3-F1
#
_cell.length_a   1.000
_cell.length_b   1.000
_cell.length_c   1.000
_cell.angle_alpha   90.00
_cell.angle_beta   90.00
_cell.angle_gamma   90.00
#
_symmetry.space_group_name_H-M   'P 1'
#
loop_
_entity.id
_entity.type
_entity.pdbx_description
1 polymer ?
#
loop_
_entity_poly.entity_id
_entity_poly.type
_entity_poly.pdbx_seq_one_letter_code
_entity_poly.pdbx_strand_id
1 'polypeptide(L)'
;MRFEISHELDAPLDVVELAVLSPDLGPRMARSLSMIASVETVEHEIKGGELRRVLRFQASAPLPIFKNNPVAREAMTWEELTTYRLADHTSTWTIFTKDEWRRYFRSQGTYRLERAADGGTRRIVIGDLEIRLSLLGPVVERMALAEVRKTYDAEAKTLRELSTL
;
A
#
# COMPACT_ATOMS: atom_id res chain seq x y z
N MET A 1 7.22 -5.79 -13.20
CA MET A 1 7.38 -6.97 -12.31
C MET A 1 6.09 -7.23 -11.56
N ARG A 2 5.60 -8.48 -11.59
CA ARG A 2 4.46 -8.94 -10.79
C ARG A 2 4.92 -9.45 -9.42
N PHE A 3 4.15 -9.19 -8.38
CA PHE A 3 4.39 -9.71 -7.03
C PHE A 3 3.11 -10.23 -6.38
N GLU A 4 3.30 -11.13 -5.42
CA GLU A 4 2.26 -11.64 -4.53
C GLU A 4 2.80 -11.65 -3.10
N ILE A 5 1.97 -11.18 -2.16
CA ILE A 5 2.26 -11.09 -0.74
C ILE A 5 1.03 -11.60 0.00
N SER A 6 1.23 -12.48 0.98
CA SER A 6 0.15 -13.01 1.81
C SER A 6 0.52 -12.96 3.28
N HIS A 7 -0.47 -12.69 4.12
CA HIS A 7 -0.34 -12.65 5.57
C HIS A 7 -1.49 -13.43 6.20
N GLU A 8 -1.17 -14.28 7.17
CA GLU A 8 -2.15 -14.84 8.09
C GLU A 8 -2.34 -13.87 9.27
N LEU A 9 -3.60 -13.59 9.59
CA LEU A 9 -4.03 -12.70 10.65
C LEU A 9 -4.88 -13.53 11.63
N ASP A 10 -4.46 -13.57 12.88
CA ASP A 10 -5.15 -14.28 13.97
C ASP A 10 -6.33 -13.44 14.50
N ALA A 11 -7.27 -13.16 13.60
CA ALA A 11 -8.49 -12.43 13.87
C ALA A 11 -9.59 -12.82 12.85
N PRO A 12 -10.87 -12.83 13.27
CA PRO A 12 -11.99 -13.09 12.36
C PRO A 12 -12.08 -12.07 11.20
N LEU A 13 -12.63 -12.53 10.07
CA LEU A 13 -12.72 -11.75 8.82
C LEU A 13 -13.37 -10.37 9.00
N ASP A 14 -14.48 -10.32 9.71
CA ASP A 14 -15.23 -9.10 9.99
C ASP A 14 -14.42 -8.10 10.83
N VAL A 15 -13.66 -8.60 11.79
CA VAL A 15 -12.78 -7.78 12.63
C VAL A 15 -11.60 -7.22 11.82
N VAL A 16 -11.00 -8.03 10.94
CA VAL A 16 -9.95 -7.56 10.02
C VAL A 16 -10.52 -6.58 8.99
N GLU A 17 -11.72 -6.84 8.47
CA GLU A 17 -12.38 -5.94 7.52
C GLU A 17 -12.66 -4.57 8.16
N LEU A 18 -13.15 -4.51 9.40
CA LEU A 18 -13.31 -3.26 10.13
C LEU A 18 -11.97 -2.50 10.26
N ALA A 19 -10.86 -3.20 10.49
CA ALA A 19 -9.53 -2.59 10.49
C ALA A 19 -9.12 -2.06 9.11
N VAL A 20 -9.43 -2.77 8.02
CA VAL A 20 -9.19 -2.31 6.63
C VAL A 20 -10.00 -1.04 6.33
N LEU A 21 -11.24 -1.00 6.79
CA LEU A 21 -12.16 0.13 6.63
C LEU A 21 -11.83 1.32 7.54
N SER A 22 -10.87 1.19 8.45
CA SER A 22 -10.52 2.25 9.38
C SER A 22 -9.87 3.45 8.66
N PRO A 23 -10.29 4.69 8.95
CA PRO A 23 -9.60 5.89 8.46
C PRO A 23 -8.19 6.05 9.06
N ASP A 24 -7.91 5.36 10.16
CA ASP A 24 -6.62 5.39 10.86
C ASP A 24 -5.56 4.46 10.26
N LEU A 25 -5.94 3.54 9.36
CA LEU A 25 -5.02 2.52 8.84
C LEU A 25 -3.74 3.14 8.25
N GLY A 26 -3.90 4.09 7.32
CA GLY A 26 -2.79 4.78 6.66
C GLY A 26 -1.88 5.53 7.65
N PRO A 27 -2.42 6.47 8.44
CA PRO A 27 -1.64 7.23 9.43
C PRO A 27 -0.94 6.36 10.48
N ARG A 28 -1.53 5.24 10.91
CA ARG A 28 -0.89 4.31 11.86
C ARG A 28 0.21 3.50 11.20
N MET A 29 -0.03 2.96 10.01
CA MET A 29 0.97 2.21 9.25
C MET A 29 2.22 3.05 9.00
N ALA A 30 2.07 4.35 8.68
CA ALA A 30 3.17 5.27 8.44
C ALA A 30 4.21 5.28 9.57
N ARG A 31 3.79 5.12 10.84
CA ARG A 31 4.69 5.15 12.02
C ARG A 31 5.69 4.00 12.04
N SER A 32 5.43 2.94 11.28
CA SER A 32 6.31 1.78 11.18
C SER A 32 7.19 1.78 9.92
N LEU A 33 7.06 2.79 9.06
CA LEU A 33 7.76 2.89 7.77
C LEU A 33 8.87 3.92 7.82
N SER A 34 10.12 3.46 7.89
CA SER A 34 11.30 4.34 7.93
C SER A 34 11.52 5.17 6.66
N MET A 35 11.07 4.67 5.51
CA MET A 35 11.25 5.32 4.21
C MET A 35 10.08 6.23 3.82
N ILE A 36 9.05 6.34 4.67
CA ILE A 36 7.86 7.16 4.45
C ILE A 36 7.85 8.26 5.53
N ALA A 37 7.86 9.52 5.09
CA ALA A 37 7.80 10.67 5.98
C ALA A 37 6.37 10.94 6.48
N SER A 38 5.36 10.75 5.62
CA SER A 38 3.96 10.90 5.99
C SER A 38 3.02 10.08 5.10
N VAL A 39 1.87 9.72 5.67
CA VAL A 39 0.69 9.21 4.95
C VAL A 39 -0.51 10.02 5.41
N GLU A 40 -1.18 10.67 4.48
CA GLU A 40 -2.36 11.50 4.71
C GLU A 40 -3.59 10.87 4.05
N THR A 41 -4.71 10.84 4.77
CA THR A 41 -5.99 10.44 4.19
C THR A 41 -6.61 11.64 3.47
N VAL A 42 -6.61 11.60 2.14
CA VAL A 42 -7.18 12.66 1.28
C VAL A 42 -8.67 12.43 1.06
N GLU A 43 -9.05 11.17 0.83
CA GLU A 43 -10.43 10.76 0.62
C GLU A 43 -10.69 9.48 1.42
N HIS A 44 -11.85 9.42 2.08
CA HIS A 44 -12.34 8.23 2.75
C HIS A 44 -13.87 8.27 2.76
N GLU A 45 -14.48 7.55 1.81
CA GLU A 45 -15.94 7.50 1.66
C GLU A 45 -16.39 6.04 1.63
N ILE A 46 -17.36 5.70 2.49
CA ILE A 46 -18.04 4.40 2.45
C ILE A 46 -19.46 4.64 1.98
N LYS A 47 -19.80 4.10 0.80
CA LYS A 47 -21.12 4.29 0.18
C LYS A 47 -21.48 3.08 -0.68
N GLY A 48 -22.73 2.63 -0.57
CA GLY A 48 -23.25 1.56 -1.44
C GLY A 48 -22.53 0.21 -1.30
N GLY A 49 -21.93 -0.07 -0.15
CA GLY A 49 -21.15 -1.31 0.05
C GLY A 49 -19.73 -1.27 -0.52
N GLU A 50 -19.24 -0.07 -0.87
CA GLU A 50 -17.86 0.15 -1.30
C GLU A 50 -17.19 1.23 -0.44
N LEU A 51 -15.93 1.00 -0.08
CA LEU A 51 -15.02 2.02 0.41
C LEU A 51 -14.21 2.55 -0.77
N ARG A 52 -14.23 3.87 -0.96
CA ARG A 52 -13.30 4.60 -1.79
C ARG A 52 -12.34 5.37 -0.89
N ARG A 53 -11.03 5.12 -1.05
CA ARG A 53 -9.98 5.74 -0.24
C ARG A 53 -8.87 6.27 -1.12
N VAL A 54 -8.43 7.50 -0.84
CA VAL A 54 -7.20 8.06 -1.40
C VAL A 54 -6.24 8.37 -0.26
N LEU A 55 -5.09 7.69 -0.27
CA LEU A 55 -3.99 7.96 0.65
C LEU A 55 -2.88 8.68 -0.12
N ARG A 56 -2.42 9.82 0.40
CA ARG A 56 -1.25 10.52 -0.13
C ARG A 56 -0.02 10.16 0.69
N PHE A 57 0.98 9.64 0.01
CA PHE A 57 2.26 9.24 0.59
C PHE A 57 3.35 10.24 0.22
N GLN A 58 4.25 10.48 1.17
CA GLN A 58 5.48 11.21 0.94
C GLN A 58 6.67 10.37 1.41
N ALA A 59 7.59 10.04 0.51
CA ALA A 59 8.82 9.38 0.92
C ALA A 59 9.72 10.30 1.74
N SER A 60 10.52 9.70 2.63
CA SER A 60 11.65 10.33 3.29
C SER A 60 12.69 10.72 2.24
N ALA A 61 13.06 12.01 2.21
CA ALA A 61 14.01 12.57 1.27
C ALA A 61 15.26 13.09 2.01
N PRO A 62 16.47 12.95 1.45
CA PRO A 62 16.80 12.24 0.21
C PRO A 62 16.82 10.72 0.40
N LEU A 63 16.42 9.95 -0.63
CA LEU A 63 16.60 8.50 -0.60
C LEU A 63 18.09 8.16 -0.78
N PRO A 64 18.67 7.28 0.05
CA PRO A 64 20.11 6.94 -0.03
C PRO A 64 20.56 6.44 -1.41
N ILE A 65 19.68 5.77 -2.16
CA ILE A 65 19.95 5.28 -3.52
C ILE A 65 20.15 6.38 -4.55
N PHE A 66 19.60 7.56 -4.29
CA PHE A 66 19.67 8.72 -5.17
C PHE A 66 20.73 9.73 -4.72
N LYS A 67 21.66 9.32 -3.84
CA LYS A 67 22.75 10.18 -3.34
C LYS A 67 23.54 10.84 -4.48
N ASN A 68 23.74 10.14 -5.59
CA ASN A 68 24.49 10.63 -6.76
C ASN A 68 23.59 11.24 -7.86
N ASN A 69 22.27 11.11 -7.73
CA ASN A 69 21.28 11.63 -8.68
C ASN A 69 20.03 12.08 -7.88
N PRO A 70 20.11 13.22 -7.18
CA PRO A 70 19.08 13.62 -6.24
C PRO A 70 17.73 13.78 -6.94
N VAL A 71 16.74 13.05 -6.45
CA VAL A 71 15.36 13.17 -6.88
C VAL A 71 14.67 14.20 -5.98
N ALA A 72 13.98 15.16 -6.59
CA ALA A 72 13.24 16.19 -5.87
C ALA A 72 12.21 15.55 -4.92
N ARG A 73 11.98 16.14 -3.74
CA ARG A 73 11.04 15.60 -2.74
C ARG A 73 9.63 15.45 -3.33
N GLU A 74 9.25 16.41 -4.15
CA GLU A 74 7.98 16.52 -4.86
C GLU A 74 7.78 15.41 -5.90
N ALA A 75 8.88 14.84 -6.40
CA ALA A 75 8.88 13.68 -7.30
C ALA A 75 8.70 12.36 -6.54
N MET A 76 8.82 12.38 -5.21
CA MET A 76 8.67 11.23 -4.32
C MET A 76 7.38 11.32 -3.48
N THR A 77 6.36 11.93 -4.08
CA THR A 77 4.99 12.00 -3.57
C THR A 77 4.08 11.23 -4.52
N TRP A 78 3.18 10.42 -3.98
CA TRP A 78 2.18 9.71 -4.78
C TRP A 78 0.88 9.57 -4.02
N GLU A 79 -0.20 9.33 -4.75
CA GLU A 79 -1.50 8.99 -4.21
C GLU A 79 -1.82 7.54 -4.54
N GLU A 80 -2.32 6.80 -3.58
CA GLU A 80 -2.90 5.48 -3.79
C GLU A 80 -4.42 5.62 -3.72
N LEU A 81 -5.08 5.34 -4.83
CA LEU A 81 -6.52 5.16 -4.86
C LEU A 81 -6.84 3.69 -4.64
N THR A 82 -7.66 3.40 -3.63
CA THR A 82 -8.21 2.08 -3.35
C THR A 82 -9.74 2.12 -3.44
N THR A 83 -10.31 1.14 -4.13
CA THR A 83 -11.76 0.85 -4.09
C THR A 83 -11.95 -0.55 -3.54
N TYR A 84 -12.52 -0.67 -2.33
CA TYR A 84 -12.76 -1.92 -1.63
C TYR A 84 -14.27 -2.23 -1.61
N ARG A 85 -14.65 -3.45 -1.96
CA ARG A 85 -16.03 -3.95 -2.04
C ARG A 85 -16.30 -4.88 -0.87
N LEU A 86 -17.29 -4.54 -0.06
CA LEU A 86 -17.64 -5.31 1.14
C LEU A 86 -18.32 -6.65 0.78
N ALA A 87 -18.98 -6.73 -0.37
CA ALA A 87 -19.73 -7.92 -0.78
C ALA A 87 -18.85 -9.15 -1.00
N ASP A 88 -17.60 -8.96 -1.42
CA ASP A 88 -16.67 -10.05 -1.72
C ASP A 88 -15.29 -9.88 -1.07
N HIS A 89 -15.15 -8.92 -0.16
CA HIS A 89 -13.94 -8.65 0.60
C HIS A 89 -12.71 -8.41 -0.28
N THR A 90 -12.91 -7.74 -1.42
CA THR A 90 -11.86 -7.45 -2.41
C THR A 90 -11.65 -5.96 -2.61
N SER A 91 -10.44 -5.56 -3.00
CA SER A 91 -10.20 -4.22 -3.53
C SER A 91 -9.30 -4.23 -4.75
N THR A 92 -9.39 -3.14 -5.51
CA THR A 92 -8.38 -2.75 -6.47
C THR A 92 -7.69 -1.50 -5.97
N TRP A 93 -6.38 -1.40 -6.22
CA TRP A 93 -5.61 -0.20 -5.92
C TRP A 93 -4.78 0.24 -7.12
N THR A 94 -4.52 1.54 -7.22
CA THR A 94 -3.67 2.14 -8.26
C THR A 94 -2.92 3.32 -7.68
N ILE A 95 -1.63 3.40 -8.01
CA ILE A 95 -0.78 4.53 -7.63
C ILE A 95 -0.76 5.58 -8.74
N PHE A 96 -0.97 6.82 -8.34
CA PHE A 96 -0.87 8.03 -9.16
C PHE A 96 0.29 8.89 -8.66
N THR A 97 1.26 9.14 -9.54
CA THR A 97 2.30 10.15 -9.33
C THR A 97 1.89 11.47 -9.99
N LYS A 98 2.62 12.55 -9.73
CA LYS A 98 2.45 13.79 -10.53
C LYS A 98 2.69 13.51 -12.02
N ASP A 99 2.05 14.33 -12.88
CA ASP A 99 2.03 14.12 -14.33
C ASP A 99 3.42 14.00 -14.97
N GLU A 100 4.35 14.86 -14.56
CA GLU A 100 5.74 14.86 -15.03
C GLU A 100 6.49 13.54 -14.73
N TRP A 101 6.04 12.76 -13.74
CA TRP A 101 6.63 11.49 -13.31
C TRP A 101 5.87 10.25 -13.79
N ARG A 102 4.65 10.41 -14.31
CA ARG A 102 3.74 9.32 -14.69
C ARG A 102 4.33 8.37 -15.73
N ARG A 103 5.23 8.85 -16.59
CA ARG A 103 5.89 8.01 -17.62
C ARG A 103 6.94 7.05 -17.04
N TYR A 104 7.42 7.29 -15.83
CA TYR A 104 8.52 6.51 -15.22
C TYR A 104 8.04 5.45 -14.24
N PHE A 105 6.82 5.57 -13.72
CA PHE A 105 6.32 4.70 -12.68
C PHE A 105 4.87 4.31 -12.95
N ARG A 106 4.58 3.01 -12.82
CA ARG A 106 3.21 2.48 -12.77
C ARG A 106 3.13 1.41 -11.71
N SER A 107 2.12 1.49 -10.85
CA SER A 107 1.83 0.43 -9.89
C SER A 107 0.32 0.29 -9.70
N GLN A 108 -0.18 -0.93 -9.75
CA GLN A 108 -1.59 -1.26 -9.56
C GLN A 108 -1.73 -2.71 -9.09
N GLY A 109 -2.87 -3.06 -8.49
CA GLY A 109 -3.10 -4.42 -8.06
C GLY A 109 -4.44 -4.65 -7.39
N THR A 110 -4.53 -5.81 -6.74
CA THR A 110 -5.70 -6.28 -6.01
C THR A 110 -5.34 -6.67 -4.59
N TYR A 111 -6.30 -6.53 -3.70
CA TYR A 111 -6.25 -6.95 -2.32
C TYR A 111 -7.47 -7.83 -2.05
N ARG A 112 -7.33 -8.86 -1.22
CA ARG A 112 -8.46 -9.69 -0.81
C ARG A 112 -8.27 -10.25 0.58
N LEU A 113 -9.38 -10.38 1.29
CA LEU A 113 -9.46 -11.14 2.53
C LEU A 113 -10.20 -12.45 2.29
N GLU A 114 -9.69 -13.53 2.87
CA GLU A 114 -10.30 -14.85 2.90
C GLU A 114 -10.42 -15.33 4.34
N ARG A 115 -11.46 -16.11 4.66
CA ARG A 115 -11.49 -16.85 5.92
C ARG A 115 -10.45 -17.95 5.87
N ALA A 116 -9.57 -18.00 6.87
CA ALA A 116 -8.64 -19.12 7.05
C ALA A 116 -9.34 -20.30 7.73
N ALA A 117 -8.78 -21.50 7.56
CA ALA A 117 -9.39 -22.74 8.08
C ALA A 117 -9.44 -22.82 9.61
N ASP A 118 -8.56 -22.08 10.30
CA ASP A 118 -8.44 -21.98 11.75
C ASP A 118 -9.36 -20.91 12.36
N GLY A 119 -10.20 -20.25 11.56
CA GLY A 119 -11.05 -19.15 12.00
C GLY A 119 -10.39 -17.76 11.92
N GLY A 120 -9.11 -17.70 11.53
CA GLY A 120 -8.41 -16.47 11.23
C GLY A 120 -8.76 -15.89 9.86
N THR A 121 -7.96 -14.93 9.41
CA THR A 121 -8.11 -14.26 8.13
C THR A 121 -6.83 -14.31 7.34
N ARG A 122 -6.91 -14.82 6.11
CA ARG A 122 -5.83 -14.75 5.15
C ARG A 122 -5.98 -13.50 4.29
N ARG A 123 -4.96 -12.66 4.30
CA ARG A 123 -4.85 -11.52 3.40
C ARG A 123 -3.97 -11.88 2.22
N ILE A 124 -4.40 -11.50 1.01
CA ILE A 124 -3.64 -11.70 -0.23
C ILE A 124 -3.60 -10.39 -1.01
N VAL A 125 -2.40 -9.99 -1.39
CA VAL A 125 -2.14 -8.82 -2.23
C VAL A 125 -1.38 -9.27 -3.47
N ILE A 126 -1.90 -8.92 -4.64
CA ILE A 126 -1.26 -9.18 -5.93
C ILE A 126 -1.10 -7.84 -6.61
N GLY A 127 0.08 -7.55 -7.14
CA GLY A 127 0.32 -6.29 -7.82
C GLY A 127 1.34 -6.37 -8.92
N ASP A 128 1.32 -5.36 -9.77
CA ASP A 128 2.29 -5.12 -10.82
C ASP A 128 2.97 -3.79 -10.57
N LEU A 129 4.30 -3.79 -10.58
CA LEU A 129 5.16 -2.62 -10.44
C LEU A 129 6.04 -2.47 -11.68
N GLU A 130 6.05 -1.30 -12.31
CA GLU A 130 6.86 -1.00 -13.48
C GLU A 130 7.64 0.31 -13.25
N ILE A 131 8.97 0.26 -13.41
CA ILE A 131 9.85 1.42 -13.29
C ILE A 131 10.67 1.58 -14.57
N ARG A 132 10.41 2.65 -15.33
CA ARG A 132 11.02 2.91 -16.63
C ARG A 132 12.19 3.90 -16.53
N LEU A 133 13.30 3.46 -15.94
CA LEU A 133 14.55 4.23 -15.88
C LEU A 133 15.65 3.54 -16.71
N SER A 134 16.17 4.25 -17.72
CA SER A 134 16.95 3.69 -18.84
C SER A 134 18.30 3.03 -18.49
N LEU A 135 18.78 3.13 -17.24
CA LEU A 135 20.07 2.55 -16.81
C LEU A 135 20.05 1.88 -15.42
N LEU A 136 19.06 2.18 -14.57
CA LEU A 136 18.99 1.68 -13.20
C LEU A 136 17.78 0.77 -12.93
N GLY A 137 16.92 0.57 -13.93
CA GLY A 137 15.62 -0.11 -13.81
C GLY A 137 15.67 -1.39 -12.96
N PRO A 138 16.45 -2.43 -13.31
CA PRO A 138 16.41 -3.69 -12.58
C PRO A 138 16.85 -3.61 -11.10
N VAL A 139 17.80 -2.74 -10.77
CA VAL A 139 18.24 -2.54 -9.37
C VAL A 139 17.17 -1.79 -8.59
N VAL A 140 16.64 -0.71 -9.17
CA VAL A 140 15.60 0.11 -8.57
C VAL A 140 14.31 -0.69 -8.36
N GLU A 141 13.92 -1.55 -9.31
CA GLU A 141 12.75 -2.42 -9.19
C GLU A 141 12.87 -3.41 -8.02
N ARG A 142 14.04 -4.04 -7.83
CA ARG A 142 14.27 -4.94 -6.69
C ARG A 142 14.19 -4.22 -5.35
N MET A 143 14.76 -3.02 -5.27
CA MET A 143 14.70 -2.20 -4.06
C MET A 143 13.29 -1.71 -3.78
N ALA A 144 12.58 -1.25 -4.82
CA ALA A 144 11.19 -0.85 -4.71
C ALA A 144 10.31 -2.01 -4.24
N LEU A 145 10.53 -3.24 -4.72
CA LEU A 145 9.82 -4.42 -4.22
C LEU A 145 10.10 -4.71 -2.74
N ALA A 146 11.34 -4.54 -2.30
CA ALA A 146 11.69 -4.71 -0.89
C ALA A 146 10.93 -3.70 -0.01
N GLU A 147 10.82 -2.44 -0.46
CA GLU A 147 10.02 -1.43 0.23
C GLU A 147 8.51 -1.70 0.15
N VAL A 148 7.99 -2.17 -0.99
CA VAL A 148 6.59 -2.61 -1.13
C VAL A 148 6.27 -3.71 -0.13
N ARG A 149 7.16 -4.72 0.03
CA ARG A 149 6.98 -5.78 1.03
C ARG A 149 6.94 -5.21 2.44
N LYS A 150 7.87 -4.32 2.80
CA LYS A 150 7.86 -3.66 4.11
C LYS A 150 6.58 -2.87 4.36
N THR A 151 6.04 -2.17 3.35
CA THR A 151 4.75 -1.47 3.44
C THR A 151 3.62 -2.42 3.75
N TYR A 152 3.52 -3.54 3.03
CA TYR A 152 2.47 -4.52 3.33
C TYR A 152 2.70 -5.24 4.67
N ASP A 153 3.94 -5.51 5.08
CA ASP A 153 4.24 -6.08 6.40
C ASP A 153 3.83 -5.12 7.53
N ALA A 154 4.11 -3.83 7.36
CA ALA A 154 3.67 -2.76 8.24
C ALA A 154 2.14 -2.69 8.32
N GLU A 155 1.45 -2.73 7.17
CA GLU A 155 0.00 -2.74 7.12
C GLU A 155 -0.57 -3.96 7.85
N ALA A 156 -0.02 -5.16 7.62
CA ALA A 156 -0.46 -6.38 8.30
C ALA A 156 -0.30 -6.27 9.82
N LYS A 157 0.80 -5.66 10.28
CA LYS A 157 0.99 -5.38 11.70
C LYS A 157 -0.06 -4.40 12.23
N THR A 158 -0.33 -3.31 11.52
CA THR A 158 -1.37 -2.34 11.89
C THR A 158 -2.77 -2.95 11.91
N LEU A 159 -3.08 -3.84 10.97
CA LEU A 159 -4.34 -4.59 10.97
C LEU A 159 -4.48 -5.44 12.23
N ARG A 160 -3.42 -6.18 12.62
CA ARG A 160 -3.43 -6.95 13.89
C ARG A 160 -3.70 -6.05 15.10
N GLU A 161 -3.02 -4.90 15.17
CA GLU A 161 -3.20 -3.94 16.27
C GLU A 161 -4.62 -3.36 16.33
N LEU A 162 -5.22 -3.08 15.17
CA LEU A 162 -6.59 -2.55 15.08
C LEU A 162 -7.65 -3.61 15.34
N SER A 163 -7.37 -4.88 15.03
CA SER A 163 -8.28 -6.00 15.23
C SER A 163 -8.33 -6.53 16.67
N THR A 164 -7.47 -6.01 17.56
CA THR A 164 -7.45 -6.37 18.99
C THR A 164 -8.13 -5.35 19.90
N LEU A 165 -8.68 -4.27 19.34
CA LEU A 165 -9.32 -3.17 20.08
C LEU A 165 -10.79 -3.44 20.41
#